data_AF-A0A2G8K9C0-F1
#
_entry.id   AF-A0A2G8K9C0-F1
#
_cell.length_a   1.000
_cell.length_b   1.000
_cell.length_c   1.000
_cell.angle_alpha   90.00
_cell.angle_beta   90.00
_cell.angle_gamma   90.00
#
_symmetry.space_group_name_H-M   'P 1'
#
loop_
_entity.id
_entity.type
_entity.pdbx_description
1 polymer ?
#
loop_
_entity_poly.entity_id
_entity_poly.type
_entity_poly.pdbx_seq_one_letter_code
_entity_poly.pdbx_strand_id
1 'polypeptide(L)'
;SLINEEVYQQKGTIIHDPVSVQLKSMTSTLHVSTNSSTSQCNPHPRKVDVAMETLWLMNRHKLEFRLQNKGLKDTVNLEIEARYGIILKNLFQLNIQLQIDKLLHIDQITSPFQLVLPESIIKSFDQLKQNLSEHLDVDQSTLLANIFQLPEEGITEIKKNKTPGTRLLEKLTQNSLISPTNITKLENALTEQGNEECAKLVREFRSKNPVVQATMCPE
;
A
#
# COMPACT_ATOMS: atom_id res chain seq x y z
N SER A 1 2.35 6.93 -16.81
CA SER A 1 1.52 5.73 -17.03
C SER A 1 0.30 5.82 -16.13
N LEU A 2 -0.91 5.82 -16.69
CA LEU A 2 -2.16 5.75 -15.91
C LEU A 2 -2.32 4.34 -15.36
N ILE A 3 -2.46 4.20 -14.05
CA ILE A 3 -2.78 2.94 -13.37
C ILE A 3 -4.00 3.25 -12.49
N ASN A 4 -4.89 2.30 -12.26
CA ASN A 4 -5.89 2.42 -11.20
C ASN A 4 -5.87 1.10 -10.44
N GLU A 5 -5.71 1.14 -9.12
CA GLU A 5 -5.83 -0.02 -8.25
C GLU A 5 -6.95 0.27 -7.25
N GLU A 6 -8.19 0.12 -7.70
CA GLU A 6 -9.35 0.10 -6.82
C GLU A 6 -9.52 -1.31 -6.24
N VAL A 7 -9.21 -1.47 -4.96
CA VAL A 7 -9.52 -2.68 -4.20
C VAL A 7 -10.97 -2.57 -3.72
N TYR A 8 -11.92 -3.14 -4.46
CA TYR A 8 -13.32 -3.21 -4.03
C TYR A 8 -13.44 -4.08 -2.77
N GLN A 9 -13.56 -3.46 -1.60
CA GLN A 9 -13.80 -4.14 -0.32
C GLN A 9 -15.28 -4.51 -0.09
N GLN A 10 -16.15 -4.28 -1.08
CA GLN A 10 -17.57 -4.58 -0.97
C GLN A 10 -17.83 -6.10 -0.97
N LYS A 11 -18.89 -6.49 -0.27
CA LYS A 11 -19.42 -7.86 -0.26
C LYS A 11 -19.78 -8.23 -1.71
N GLY A 12 -19.12 -9.25 -2.27
CA GLY A 12 -19.32 -9.66 -3.66
C GLY A 12 -20.78 -10.00 -3.97
N THR A 13 -21.20 -9.74 -5.22
CA THR A 13 -22.54 -10.08 -5.70
C THR A 13 -22.53 -11.41 -6.45
N ILE A 14 -23.58 -12.22 -6.31
CA ILE A 14 -23.76 -13.44 -7.10
C ILE A 14 -24.15 -13.04 -8.52
N ILE A 15 -23.32 -13.42 -9.50
CA ILE A 15 -23.46 -13.03 -10.91
C ILE A 15 -24.10 -14.11 -11.79
N HIS A 16 -24.28 -15.33 -11.26
CA HIS A 16 -24.91 -16.45 -11.95
C HIS A 16 -25.50 -17.43 -10.93
N ASP A 17 -26.59 -18.12 -11.29
CA ASP A 17 -27.21 -19.14 -10.46
C ASP A 17 -26.27 -20.35 -10.23
N PRO A 18 -26.33 -21.02 -9.07
CA PRO A 18 -25.51 -22.21 -8.83
C PRO A 18 -25.79 -23.32 -9.85
N VAL A 19 -24.72 -23.92 -10.39
CA VAL A 19 -24.82 -25.09 -11.26
C VAL A 19 -24.44 -26.33 -10.48
N SER A 20 -25.26 -27.38 -10.61
CA SER A 20 -24.99 -28.67 -9.98
C SER A 20 -24.25 -29.58 -10.95
N VAL A 21 -23.20 -30.25 -10.48
CA VAL A 21 -22.39 -31.17 -11.28
C VAL A 21 -22.26 -32.48 -10.50
N GLN A 22 -22.50 -33.60 -11.18
CA GLN A 22 -22.29 -34.92 -10.60
C GLN A 22 -20.84 -35.33 -10.75
N LEU A 23 -20.15 -35.50 -9.61
CA LEU A 23 -18.79 -36.03 -9.56
C LEU A 23 -18.86 -37.57 -9.59
N LYS A 24 -18.06 -38.21 -10.44
CA LYS A 24 -18.09 -39.67 -10.66
C LYS A 24 -16.91 -40.43 -10.03
N SER A 25 -15.87 -39.73 -9.57
CA SER A 25 -14.64 -40.31 -9.02
C SER A 25 -13.91 -39.32 -8.12
N MET A 26 -13.44 -39.79 -6.96
CA MET A 26 -12.64 -39.01 -6.00
C MET A 26 -11.18 -38.85 -6.42
N THR A 27 -10.66 -39.72 -7.30
CA THR A 27 -9.26 -39.68 -7.76
C THR A 27 -9.04 -38.73 -8.93
N SER A 28 -10.08 -38.05 -9.37
CA SER A 28 -10.04 -37.16 -10.52
C SER A 28 -9.70 -35.72 -10.14
N THR A 29 -9.47 -34.89 -11.16
CA THR A 29 -9.16 -33.48 -11.02
C THR A 29 -10.20 -32.66 -11.78
N LEU A 30 -10.68 -31.59 -11.15
CA LEU A 30 -11.48 -30.56 -11.80
C LEU A 30 -10.53 -29.48 -12.26
N HIS A 31 -10.47 -29.28 -13.57
CA HIS A 31 -9.69 -28.22 -14.18
C HIS A 31 -10.57 -26.98 -14.29
N VAL A 32 -10.19 -25.90 -13.60
CA VAL A 32 -10.89 -24.62 -13.71
C VAL A 32 -9.96 -23.64 -14.40
N SER A 33 -10.36 -23.13 -15.56
CA SER A 33 -9.60 -22.13 -16.30
C SER A 33 -10.42 -20.87 -16.51
N THR A 34 -9.75 -19.72 -16.44
CA THR A 34 -10.35 -18.41 -16.70
C THR A 34 -9.61 -17.77 -17.86
N ASN A 35 -10.36 -17.42 -18.89
CA ASN A 35 -9.89 -16.69 -20.06
C ASN A 35 -10.59 -15.34 -20.14
N SER A 36 -9.94 -14.38 -20.78
CA SER A 36 -10.50 -13.08 -21.09
C SER A 36 -10.36 -12.84 -22.59
N SER A 37 -11.47 -12.55 -23.28
CA SER A 37 -11.42 -12.08 -24.67
C SER A 37 -11.06 -10.59 -24.77
N THR A 38 -10.97 -9.92 -23.62
CA THR A 38 -10.55 -8.53 -23.50
C THR A 38 -9.03 -8.48 -23.32
N SER A 39 -8.30 -8.09 -24.37
CA SER A 39 -6.82 -8.16 -24.44
C SER A 39 -6.08 -7.42 -23.30
N GLN A 40 -6.70 -6.37 -22.77
CA GLN A 40 -6.18 -5.58 -21.65
C GLN A 40 -6.44 -6.20 -20.27
N CYS A 41 -7.28 -7.23 -20.18
CA CYS A 41 -7.60 -7.90 -18.92
C CYS A 41 -6.98 -9.31 -18.88
N ASN A 42 -6.10 -9.55 -17.90
CA ASN A 42 -5.44 -10.83 -17.72
C ASN A 42 -5.84 -11.47 -16.39
N PRO A 43 -6.52 -12.63 -16.40
CA PRO A 43 -6.76 -13.41 -15.18
C PRO A 43 -5.49 -14.10 -14.70
N HIS A 44 -5.29 -14.10 -13.38
CA HIS A 44 -4.21 -14.82 -12.71
C HIS A 44 -4.71 -15.49 -11.42
N PRO A 45 -4.43 -16.79 -11.21
CA PRO A 45 -3.84 -17.73 -12.17
C PRO A 45 -4.80 -18.02 -13.34
N ARG A 46 -4.30 -18.37 -14.53
CA ARG A 46 -5.19 -18.69 -15.68
C ARG A 46 -5.88 -20.04 -15.56
N LYS A 47 -5.30 -20.96 -14.80
CA LYS A 47 -5.81 -22.32 -14.59
C LYS A 47 -5.49 -22.75 -13.17
N VAL A 48 -6.44 -23.42 -12.53
CA VAL A 48 -6.29 -24.07 -11.24
C VAL A 48 -6.84 -25.48 -11.35
N ASP A 49 -6.07 -26.43 -10.85
CA ASP A 49 -6.43 -27.84 -10.84
C ASP A 49 -6.82 -28.22 -9.41
N VAL A 50 -8.06 -28.64 -9.21
CA VAL A 50 -8.61 -29.02 -7.90
C VAL A 50 -8.73 -30.53 -7.82
N ALA A 51 -8.05 -31.14 -6.87
CA ALA A 51 -8.22 -32.56 -6.58
C ALA A 51 -9.61 -32.82 -5.97
N MET A 52 -10.34 -33.81 -6.50
CA MET A 52 -11.68 -34.13 -5.99
C MET A 52 -11.68 -34.66 -4.56
N GLU A 53 -10.60 -35.30 -4.14
CA GLU A 53 -10.37 -35.67 -2.74
C GLU A 53 -10.48 -34.45 -1.81
N THR A 54 -9.91 -33.30 -2.20
CA THR A 54 -9.99 -32.06 -1.41
C THR A 54 -11.42 -31.55 -1.28
N LEU A 55 -12.21 -31.60 -2.37
CA LEU A 55 -13.63 -31.22 -2.31
C LEU A 55 -14.44 -32.16 -1.41
N TRP A 56 -14.13 -33.45 -1.46
CA TRP A 56 -14.82 -34.47 -0.68
C TRP A 56 -14.55 -34.31 0.83
N LEU A 57 -13.30 -34.04 1.20
CA LEU A 57 -12.90 -33.85 2.60
C LEU A 57 -13.41 -32.52 3.17
N MET A 58 -13.37 -31.44 2.39
CA MET A 58 -13.67 -30.09 2.88
C MET A 58 -15.15 -29.71 2.77
N ASN A 59 -15.97 -30.47 2.04
CA ASN A 59 -17.38 -30.19 1.67
C ASN A 59 -17.62 -28.87 0.90
N ARG A 60 -16.68 -27.92 0.93
CA ARG A 60 -16.68 -26.66 0.20
C ARG A 60 -15.26 -26.27 -0.15
N HIS A 61 -15.07 -25.73 -1.35
CA HIS A 61 -13.80 -25.16 -1.78
C HIS A 61 -14.06 -23.89 -2.57
N LYS A 62 -13.25 -22.86 -2.31
CA LYS A 62 -13.33 -21.56 -2.97
C LYS A 62 -12.08 -21.37 -3.82
N LEU A 63 -12.26 -21.04 -5.08
CA LEU A 63 -11.21 -20.59 -5.98
C LEU A 63 -11.29 -19.08 -6.15
N GLU A 64 -10.15 -18.42 -6.24
CA GLU A 64 -10.03 -16.99 -6.48
C GLU A 64 -9.20 -16.75 -7.74
N PHE A 65 -9.75 -15.93 -8.63
CA PHE A 65 -9.07 -15.46 -9.83
C PHE A 65 -8.94 -13.94 -9.73
N ARG A 66 -7.72 -13.42 -9.84
CA ARG A 66 -7.46 -11.98 -9.83
C ARG A 66 -7.41 -11.47 -11.25
N LEU A 67 -8.14 -10.40 -11.52
CA LEU A 67 -8.23 -9.77 -12.83
C LEU A 67 -7.45 -8.46 -12.82
N GLN A 68 -6.45 -8.34 -13.68
CA GLN A 68 -5.75 -7.07 -13.88
C GLN A 68 -6.19 -6.45 -15.21
N ASN A 69 -6.92 -5.34 -15.16
CA ASN A 69 -7.29 -4.55 -16.34
C ASN A 69 -6.27 -3.41 -16.53
N LYS A 70 -5.47 -3.47 -17.60
CA LYS A 70 -4.42 -2.47 -17.91
C LYS A 70 -4.84 -1.42 -18.94
N GLY A 71 -6.08 -1.45 -19.41
CA GLY A 71 -6.57 -0.57 -20.47
C GLY A 71 -7.79 0.23 -20.04
N LEU A 72 -8.20 1.15 -20.92
CA LEU A 72 -9.26 2.12 -20.64
C LEU A 72 -10.67 1.59 -20.88
N LYS A 73 -10.83 0.40 -21.49
CA LYS A 73 -12.15 -0.21 -21.62
C LYS A 73 -12.69 -0.60 -20.24
N ASP A 74 -13.91 -0.15 -20.00
CA ASP A 74 -14.75 -0.43 -18.85
C ASP A 74 -15.39 -1.83 -18.93
N THR A 75 -15.58 -2.37 -20.13
CA THR A 75 -16.12 -3.72 -20.31
C THR A 75 -15.04 -4.80 -20.28
N VAL A 76 -15.26 -5.85 -19.48
CA VAL A 76 -14.44 -7.07 -19.42
C VAL A 76 -15.31 -8.28 -19.72
N ASN A 77 -14.93 -9.03 -20.74
CA ASN A 77 -15.54 -10.32 -21.08
C ASN A 77 -14.68 -11.46 -20.57
N LEU A 78 -15.23 -12.24 -19.64
CA LEU A 78 -14.57 -13.41 -19.06
C LEU A 78 -15.28 -14.69 -19.46
N GLU A 79 -14.48 -15.72 -19.66
CA GLU A 79 -14.93 -17.08 -19.85
C GLU A 79 -14.30 -17.95 -18.76
N ILE A 80 -15.13 -18.52 -17.90
CA ILE A 80 -14.71 -19.48 -16.89
C ILE A 80 -15.16 -20.85 -17.35
N GLU A 81 -14.20 -21.75 -17.55
CA GLU A 81 -14.45 -23.13 -17.89
C GLU A 81 -14.12 -24.02 -16.69
N ALA A 82 -15.08 -24.84 -16.27
CA ALA A 82 -14.86 -25.91 -15.30
C ALA A 82 -15.02 -27.27 -16.01
N ARG A 83 -13.93 -28.02 -16.11
CA ARG A 83 -13.86 -29.29 -16.83
C ARG A 83 -13.54 -30.44 -15.89
N TYR A 84 -14.39 -31.45 -15.91
CA TYR A 84 -14.25 -32.70 -15.18
C TYR A 84 -14.03 -33.86 -16.16
N GLY A 85 -12.82 -34.41 -16.17
CA GLY A 85 -12.43 -35.41 -17.17
C GLY A 85 -12.49 -34.87 -18.61
N ILE A 86 -12.77 -35.74 -19.58
CA ILE A 86 -12.76 -35.37 -21.02
C ILE A 86 -14.13 -34.83 -21.49
N ILE A 87 -15.22 -35.25 -20.85
CA ILE A 87 -16.57 -35.12 -21.40
C ILE A 87 -17.40 -34.03 -20.68
N LEU A 88 -17.22 -33.85 -19.38
CA LEU A 88 -18.05 -32.93 -18.61
C LEU A 88 -17.38 -31.56 -18.55
N LYS A 89 -18.00 -30.57 -19.19
CA LYS A 89 -17.57 -29.17 -19.20
C LYS A 89 -18.74 -28.28 -18.84
N ASN A 90 -18.52 -27.33 -17.94
CA ASN A 90 -19.39 -26.18 -17.72
C ASN A 90 -18.65 -24.93 -18.18
N LEU A 91 -19.38 -24.06 -18.89
CA LEU A 91 -18.86 -22.81 -19.41
C LEU A 91 -19.71 -21.67 -18.87
N PHE A 92 -19.06 -20.71 -18.24
CA PHE A 92 -19.67 -19.49 -17.77
C PHE A 92 -19.09 -18.33 -18.56
N GLN A 93 -19.96 -17.59 -19.23
CA GLN A 93 -19.57 -16.38 -19.97
C GLN A 93 -20.12 -15.18 -19.22
N LEU A 94 -19.21 -14.32 -18.78
CA LEU A 94 -19.50 -13.16 -17.94
C LEU A 94 -19.11 -11.90 -18.69
N ASN A 95 -20.07 -11.01 -18.88
CA ASN A 95 -19.81 -9.63 -19.31
C ASN A 95 -19.88 -8.75 -18.06
N ILE A 96 -18.76 -8.13 -17.72
CA ILE A 96 -18.64 -7.24 -16.57
C ILE A 96 -18.44 -5.83 -17.11
N GLN A 97 -19.31 -4.90 -16.74
CA GLN A 97 -19.10 -3.48 -16.95
C GLN A 97 -18.57 -2.86 -15.66
N LEU A 98 -17.34 -2.37 -15.71
CA LEU A 98 -16.69 -1.65 -14.61
C LEU A 98 -17.17 -0.20 -14.65
N GLN A 99 -17.84 0.29 -13.62
CA GLN A 99 -18.14 1.72 -13.49
C GLN A 99 -16.86 2.45 -13.05
N ILE A 100 -15.98 2.75 -14.01
CA ILE A 100 -14.75 3.52 -13.75
C ILE A 100 -15.13 5.02 -13.79
N ASP A 101 -15.72 5.52 -12.70
CA ASP A 101 -16.24 6.88 -12.64
C ASP A 101 -15.14 7.96 -12.67
N LYS A 102 -13.89 7.63 -12.27
CA LYS A 102 -12.76 8.56 -12.26
C LYS A 102 -11.45 7.86 -12.59
N LEU A 103 -11.01 7.98 -13.84
CA LEU A 103 -9.63 7.66 -14.21
C LEU A 103 -8.72 8.73 -13.60
N LEU A 104 -7.99 8.35 -12.55
CA LEU A 104 -7.02 9.21 -11.89
C LEU A 104 -5.65 9.03 -12.55
N HIS A 105 -4.96 10.13 -12.79
CA HIS A 105 -3.56 10.10 -13.21
C HIS A 105 -2.68 9.55 -12.06
N ILE A 106 -1.49 8.99 -12.34
CA ILE A 106 -0.73 8.24 -11.31
C ILE A 106 -0.36 9.08 -10.07
N ASP A 107 -0.24 10.38 -10.26
CA ASP A 107 -0.04 11.43 -9.26
C ASP A 107 -1.32 11.79 -8.47
N GLN A 108 -2.48 11.33 -8.95
CA GLN A 108 -3.79 11.51 -8.33
C GLN A 108 -4.28 10.23 -7.60
N ILE A 109 -3.62 9.08 -7.79
CA ILE A 109 -3.91 7.87 -7.03
C ILE A 109 -3.32 8.04 -5.62
N THR A 110 -4.16 8.40 -4.66
CA THR A 110 -3.84 8.18 -3.25
C THR A 110 -4.09 6.70 -2.95
N SER A 111 -3.03 5.94 -2.70
CA SER A 111 -3.14 4.51 -2.37
C SER A 111 -4.12 4.30 -1.21
N PRO A 112 -5.00 3.27 -1.24
CA PRO A 112 -5.79 2.90 -0.05
C PRO A 112 -4.90 2.44 1.11
N PHE A 113 -3.60 2.20 0.86
CA PHE A 113 -2.55 1.94 1.84
C PHE A 113 -1.61 3.13 2.06
N GLN A 114 -1.83 4.29 1.43
CA GLN A 114 -1.30 5.52 2.00
C GLN A 114 -2.00 5.62 3.35
N LEU A 115 -1.24 5.39 4.42
CA LEU A 115 -1.64 5.75 5.76
C LEU A 115 -2.06 7.21 5.69
N VAL A 116 -3.38 7.46 5.56
CA VAL A 116 -3.95 8.76 5.84
C VAL A 116 -3.71 8.92 7.32
N LEU A 117 -2.58 9.53 7.64
CA LEU A 117 -2.20 9.78 9.02
C LEU A 117 -3.35 10.55 9.64
N PRO A 118 -3.90 10.08 10.77
CA PRO A 118 -4.95 10.83 11.46
C PRO A 118 -4.50 12.28 11.62
N GLU A 119 -5.42 13.21 11.39
CA GLU A 119 -5.12 14.66 11.46
C GLU A 119 -4.49 15.04 12.83
N SER A 120 -4.84 14.30 13.88
CA SER A 120 -4.22 14.41 15.20
C SER A 120 -2.71 14.10 15.20
N ILE A 121 -2.24 13.12 14.44
CA ILE A 121 -0.82 12.78 14.32
C ILE A 121 -0.09 13.86 13.50
N ILE A 122 -0.71 14.35 12.43
CA ILE A 122 -0.15 15.45 11.61
C ILE A 122 0.05 16.70 12.48
N LYS A 123 -1.02 17.12 13.19
CA LYS A 123 -0.95 18.24 14.13
C LYS A 123 0.07 18.02 15.24
N SER A 124 0.16 16.81 15.80
CA SER A 124 1.16 16.49 16.82
C SER A 124 2.59 16.56 16.29
N PHE A 125 2.81 16.18 15.02
CA PHE A 125 4.11 16.29 14.37
C PHE A 125 4.48 17.74 14.07
N ASP A 126 3.52 18.56 13.63
CA ASP A 126 3.73 19.99 13.47
C ASP A 126 4.09 20.66 14.80
N GLN A 127 3.42 20.29 15.89
CA GLN A 127 3.76 20.76 17.24
C GLN A 127 5.16 20.30 17.66
N LEU A 128 5.54 19.05 17.39
CA LEU A 128 6.89 18.56 17.66
C LEU A 128 7.93 19.42 16.93
N LYS A 129 7.73 19.73 15.65
CA LYS A 129 8.65 20.57 14.88
C LYS A 129 8.80 21.96 15.49
N GLN A 130 7.70 22.57 15.93
CA GLN A 130 7.74 23.87 16.62
C GLN A 130 8.57 23.78 17.89
N ASN A 131 8.27 22.82 18.77
CA ASN A 131 9.00 22.63 20.02
C ASN A 131 10.50 22.37 19.79
N LEU A 132 10.84 21.51 18.83
CA LEU A 132 12.25 21.27 18.46
C LEU A 132 12.93 22.53 17.94
N SER A 133 12.23 23.32 17.12
CA SER A 133 12.82 24.53 16.52
C SER A 133 13.20 25.60 17.55
N GLU A 134 12.52 25.65 18.69
CA GLU A 134 12.84 26.55 19.80
C GLU A 134 14.15 26.19 20.51
N HIS A 135 14.58 24.93 20.39
CA HIS A 135 15.76 24.39 21.07
C HIS A 135 16.95 24.13 20.15
N LEU A 136 16.80 24.34 18.84
CA LEU A 136 17.83 24.08 17.84
C LEU A 136 18.47 25.40 17.37
N ASP A 137 19.69 25.64 17.84
CA ASP A 137 20.52 26.76 17.39
C ASP A 137 21.18 26.50 16.02
N VAL A 138 21.97 27.47 15.54
CA VAL A 138 22.64 27.40 14.22
C VAL A 138 23.61 26.22 14.13
N ASP A 139 24.38 25.96 15.19
CA ASP A 139 25.44 24.96 15.19
C ASP A 139 24.85 23.55 15.24
N GLN A 140 23.89 23.34 16.14
CA GLN A 140 23.12 22.09 16.23
C GLN A 140 22.36 21.82 14.93
N SER A 141 21.72 22.85 14.36
CA SER A 141 20.98 22.69 13.11
C SER A 141 21.91 22.33 11.93
N THR A 142 23.10 22.93 11.89
CA THR A 142 24.12 22.62 10.89
C THR A 142 24.64 21.19 11.06
N LEU A 143 24.91 20.76 12.29
CA LEU A 143 25.43 19.43 12.57
C LEU A 143 24.40 18.36 12.19
N LEU A 144 23.11 18.58 12.51
CA LEU A 144 22.02 17.72 12.07
C LEU A 144 21.93 17.69 10.53
N ALA A 145 22.01 18.85 9.86
CA ALA A 145 22.00 18.90 8.40
C ALA A 145 23.09 18.03 7.77
N ASN A 146 24.29 18.01 8.37
CA ASN A 146 25.40 17.14 7.94
C ASN A 146 25.12 15.66 8.20
N ILE A 147 24.59 15.28 9.37
CA ILE A 147 24.22 13.88 9.69
C ILE A 147 23.17 13.35 8.70
N PHE A 148 22.24 14.21 8.30
CA PHE A 148 21.22 13.92 7.32
C PHE A 148 21.69 14.08 5.86
N GLN A 149 22.96 14.42 5.64
CA GLN A 149 23.59 14.56 4.33
C GLN A 149 22.83 15.52 3.41
N LEU A 150 22.37 16.65 3.95
CA LEU A 150 21.81 17.72 3.13
C LEU A 150 22.90 18.32 2.21
N PRO A 151 22.55 18.75 1.00
CA PRO A 151 23.50 19.38 0.08
C PRO A 151 24.06 20.69 0.66
N GLU A 152 25.25 21.10 0.22
CA GLU A 152 25.95 22.28 0.74
C GLU A 152 25.12 23.57 0.61
N GLU A 153 24.35 23.71 -0.46
CA GLU A 153 23.43 24.83 -0.64
C GLU A 153 22.36 24.85 0.46
N GLY A 154 21.81 23.68 0.81
CA GLY A 154 20.83 23.54 1.88
C GLY A 154 21.40 23.85 3.26
N ILE A 155 22.64 23.42 3.54
CA ILE A 155 23.33 23.73 4.78
C ILE A 155 23.61 25.24 4.89
N THR A 156 24.01 25.86 3.78
CA THR A 156 24.28 27.31 3.72
C THR A 156 23.01 28.13 3.95
N GLU A 157 21.87 27.68 3.42
CA GLU A 157 20.56 28.29 3.69
C GLU A 157 20.20 28.23 5.18
N ILE A 158 20.45 27.10 5.84
CA ILE A 158 20.15 26.92 7.28
C ILE A 158 21.01 27.87 8.11
N LYS A 159 22.32 27.96 7.84
CA LYS A 159 23.25 28.85 8.56
C LYS A 159 22.89 30.32 8.49
N LYS A 160 22.35 30.76 7.34
CA LYS A 160 22.00 32.17 7.10
C LYS A 160 20.59 32.53 7.56
N ASN A 161 19.78 31.56 7.97
CA ASN A 161 18.39 31.80 8.35
C ASN A 161 18.28 32.38 9.77
N LYS A 162 17.27 33.22 10.01
CA LYS A 162 16.95 33.75 11.34
C LYS A 162 16.39 32.68 12.28
N THR A 163 15.77 31.63 11.74
CA THR A 163 15.21 30.48 12.46
C THR A 163 15.80 29.17 11.91
N PRO A 164 17.08 28.89 12.23
CA PRO A 164 17.82 27.75 11.66
C PRO A 164 17.15 26.40 11.95
N GLY A 165 16.65 26.19 13.17
CA GLY A 165 15.94 24.96 13.55
C GLY A 165 14.66 24.73 12.73
N THR A 166 13.83 25.75 12.56
CA THR A 166 12.63 25.67 11.70
C THR A 166 13.02 25.31 10.27
N ARG A 167 14.03 26.00 9.71
CA ARG A 167 14.45 25.78 8.32
C ARG A 167 15.02 24.38 8.11
N LEU A 168 15.78 23.87 9.07
CA LEU A 168 16.27 22.50 9.05
C LEU A 168 15.10 21.50 9.00
N LEU A 169 14.16 21.60 9.95
CA LEU A 169 13.06 20.64 10.06
C LEU A 169 12.15 20.66 8.83
N GLU A 170 11.95 21.84 8.22
CA GLU A 170 11.28 21.97 6.92
C GLU A 170 12.02 21.22 5.81
N LYS A 171 13.32 21.44 5.66
CA LYS A 171 14.14 20.78 4.62
C LYS A 171 14.18 19.27 4.82
N LEU A 172 14.34 18.80 6.05
CA LEU A 172 14.31 17.37 6.38
C LEU A 172 12.95 16.76 6.03
N THR A 173 11.84 17.47 6.30
CA THR A 173 10.49 17.00 5.97
C THR A 173 10.25 17.01 4.45
N GLN A 174 10.63 18.08 3.75
CA GLN A 174 10.49 18.23 2.30
C GLN A 174 11.27 17.16 1.52
N ASN A 175 12.46 16.80 2.02
CA ASN A 175 13.29 15.75 1.44
C ASN A 175 12.90 14.34 1.93
N SER A 176 11.79 14.19 2.66
CA SER A 176 11.31 12.93 3.23
C SER A 176 12.32 12.21 4.13
N LEU A 177 13.26 12.95 4.71
CA LEU A 177 14.28 12.44 5.63
C LEU A 177 13.75 12.27 7.05
N ILE A 178 12.72 13.02 7.40
CA ILE A 178 11.89 12.83 8.59
C ILE A 178 10.42 12.91 8.20
N SER A 179 9.57 12.20 8.91
CA SER A 179 8.11 12.26 8.76
C SER A 179 7.44 11.85 10.07
N PRO A 180 6.10 12.02 10.20
CA PRO A 180 5.40 11.56 11.39
C PRO A 180 5.64 10.09 11.69
N THR A 181 5.79 9.22 10.68
CA THR A 181 6.05 7.77 10.85
C THR A 181 7.52 7.39 10.84
N ASN A 182 8.42 8.31 10.51
CA ASN A 182 9.85 8.06 10.44
C ASN A 182 10.63 9.19 11.11
N ILE A 183 10.90 9.05 12.40
CA ILE A 183 11.61 10.06 13.19
C ILE A 183 12.75 9.49 14.07
N THR A 184 12.98 8.18 14.01
CA THR A 184 14.01 7.50 14.79
C THR A 184 15.41 8.02 14.49
N LYS A 185 15.72 8.28 13.21
CA LYS A 185 17.03 8.83 12.83
C LYS A 185 17.27 10.21 13.46
N LEU A 186 16.23 11.02 13.61
CA LEU A 186 16.33 12.33 14.27
C LEU A 186 16.58 12.17 15.76
N GLU A 187 15.87 11.26 16.45
CA GLU A 187 16.11 10.95 17.85
C GLU A 187 17.56 10.52 18.12
N ASN A 188 18.07 9.59 17.31
CA ASN A 188 19.44 9.08 17.44
C ASN A 188 20.45 10.22 17.23
N ALA A 189 20.28 11.01 16.16
CA ALA A 189 21.16 12.13 15.87
C ALA A 189 21.15 13.18 17.01
N LEU A 190 19.99 13.49 17.58
CA LEU A 190 19.89 14.41 18.72
C LEU A 190 20.57 13.86 19.97
N THR A 191 20.43 12.56 20.22
CA THR A 191 21.09 11.88 21.35
C THR A 191 22.61 11.88 21.18
N GLU A 192 23.11 11.58 19.98
CA GLU A 192 24.53 11.60 19.64
C GLU A 192 25.16 13.00 19.74
N GLN A 193 24.37 14.05 19.50
CA GLN A 193 24.78 15.44 19.70
C GLN A 193 24.73 15.90 21.17
N GLY A 194 24.25 15.06 22.08
CA GLY A 194 24.04 15.43 23.48
C GLY A 194 22.84 16.36 23.72
N ASN A 195 21.97 16.56 22.72
CA ASN A 195 20.73 17.34 22.86
C ASN A 195 19.59 16.45 23.39
N GLU A 196 19.74 16.04 24.65
CA GLU A 196 18.84 15.09 25.30
C GLU A 196 17.42 15.65 25.50
N GLU A 197 17.28 16.96 25.70
CA GLU A 197 15.97 17.63 25.78
C GLU A 197 15.18 17.46 24.47
N CYS A 198 15.81 17.73 23.31
CA CYS A 198 15.17 17.50 22.02
C CYS A 198 14.92 16.01 21.74
N ALA A 199 15.87 15.13 22.09
CA ALA A 199 15.69 13.69 21.93
C ALA A 199 14.49 13.17 22.74
N LYS A 200 14.32 13.69 23.97
CA LYS A 200 13.17 13.37 24.83
C LYS A 200 11.85 13.83 24.20
N LEU A 201 11.78 15.02 23.61
CA LEU A 201 10.58 15.48 22.88
C LEU A 201 10.20 14.53 21.74
N VAL A 202 11.19 14.02 21.00
CA VAL A 202 10.96 13.02 19.95
C VAL A 202 10.46 11.69 20.53
N ARG A 203 11.05 11.20 21.63
CA ARG A 203 10.60 9.98 22.32
C ARG A 203 9.17 10.10 22.83
N GLU A 204 8.81 11.24 23.41
CA GLU A 204 7.45 11.50 23.87
C GLU A 204 6.45 11.51 22.72
N PHE A 205 6.79 12.13 21.59
CA PHE A 205 5.97 12.08 20.38
C PHE A 205 5.76 10.63 19.92
N ARG A 206 6.83 9.82 19.85
CA ARG A 206 6.74 8.40 19.46
C ARG A 206 5.86 7.59 20.42
N SER A 207 6.03 7.79 21.73
CA SER A 207 5.24 7.10 22.76
C SER A 207 3.75 7.40 22.66
N LYS A 208 3.39 8.66 22.34
CA LYS A 208 2.00 9.09 22.16
C LYS A 208 1.40 8.67 20.80
N ASN A 209 2.22 8.23 19.85
CA ASN A 209 1.81 7.90 18.48
C ASN A 209 2.37 6.53 18.05
N PRO A 210 1.78 5.39 18.46
CA PRO A 210 2.34 4.06 18.23
C PRO A 210 2.37 3.62 16.75
N VAL A 211 1.60 4.28 15.87
CA VAL A 211 1.66 4.05 14.40
C VAL A 211 3.07 4.30 13.84
N VAL A 212 3.88 5.09 14.56
CA VAL A 212 5.28 5.40 14.24
C VAL A 212 6.23 4.21 14.45
N GLN A 213 5.80 3.14 15.14
CA GLN A 213 6.58 1.89 15.25
C GLN A 213 6.35 0.91 14.10
N ALA A 214 5.22 0.98 13.39
CA ALA A 214 4.72 -0.13 12.56
C ALA A 214 5.28 -0.19 11.12
N THR A 215 6.09 0.77 10.67
CA THR A 215 6.63 0.79 9.30
C THR A 215 7.96 0.06 9.11
N MET A 216 8.51 -0.58 10.14
CA MET A 216 9.61 -1.54 9.94
C MET A 216 9.02 -2.91 9.57
N CYS A 217 8.61 -3.08 8.31
CA CYS A 217 8.65 -4.41 7.73
C CYS A 217 10.13 -4.79 7.56
N PRO A 218 10.61 -5.91 8.13
CA PRO A 218 11.92 -6.43 7.80
C PRO A 218 11.94 -6.85 6.33
N GLU A 219 13.05 -6.55 5.64
CA GLU A 219 13.38 -7.09 4.31
C GLU A 219 13.49 -8.62 4.32
#